data_AF-A0A0S6W4X8-F1
#
_entry.id   AF-A0A0S6W4X8-F1
#
_cell.length_a   1.000
_cell.length_b   1.000
_cell.length_c   1.000
_cell.angle_alpha   90.00
_cell.angle_beta   90.00
_cell.angle_gamma   90.00
#
_symmetry.space_group_name_H-M   'P 1'
#
loop_
_entity.id
_entity.type
_entity.pdbx_description
1 polymer ?
#
loop_
_entity_poly.entity_id
_entity_poly.type
_entity_poly.pdbx_seq_one_letter_code
_entity_poly.pdbx_strand_id
1 'polypeptide(L)'
;MSRFYFDAATPDDGQEMLKILENAPFHGKISLLYTRRPDAFRSFEMEGERVEIVVCRDSERGQIAGLGACATRQVFLNGRPETIGYLFGLRVRQEYAKKYPLLHRGYAYLRNAAKDAPLPLYVTTILEENRSAQTRRFATSTA
;
A
#
# COMPACT_ATOMS: atom_id res chain seq x y z
N MET A 1 -24.05 -4.29 5.64
CA MET A 1 -22.75 -3.63 5.41
C MET A 1 -21.65 -4.67 5.48
N SER A 2 -20.63 -4.62 4.61
CA SER A 2 -19.48 -5.52 4.70
C SER A 2 -18.57 -5.10 5.86
N ARG A 3 -18.17 -6.04 6.74
CA ARG A 3 -17.26 -5.77 7.87
C ARG A 3 -16.03 -4.95 7.50
N PHE A 4 -15.41 -5.29 6.36
CA PHE A 4 -14.25 -4.58 5.84
C PHE A 4 -14.65 -3.70 4.67
N TYR A 5 -14.36 -2.40 4.77
CA TYR A 5 -14.54 -1.43 3.69
C TYR A 5 -13.26 -0.61 3.49
N PHE A 6 -13.09 -0.07 2.29
CA PHE A 6 -11.88 0.65 1.87
C PHE A 6 -12.27 2.09 1.56
N ASP A 7 -11.45 3.03 2.02
CA ASP A 7 -11.66 4.45 1.77
C ASP A 7 -10.31 5.18 1.70
N ALA A 8 -10.33 6.43 1.25
CA ALA A 8 -9.18 7.32 1.31
C ALA A 8 -8.76 7.53 2.77
N ALA A 9 -7.45 7.50 3.02
CA ALA A 9 -6.92 7.89 4.32
C ALA A 9 -7.06 9.40 4.53
N THR A 10 -7.14 9.80 5.78
CA THR A 10 -7.19 11.19 6.24
C THR A 10 -6.02 11.48 7.18
N PRO A 11 -5.69 12.75 7.45
CA PRO A 11 -4.64 13.09 8.43
C PRO A 11 -4.82 12.43 9.80
N ASP A 12 -6.07 12.25 10.25
CA ASP A 12 -6.38 11.63 11.54
C ASP A 12 -6.00 10.14 11.61
N ASP A 13 -5.86 9.47 10.45
CA ASP A 13 -5.42 8.08 10.38
C ASP A 13 -3.90 7.92 10.61
N GLY A 14 -3.11 9.00 10.53
CA GLY A 14 -1.65 8.96 10.49
C GLY A 14 -1.01 8.22 11.66
N GLN A 15 -1.53 8.37 12.88
CA GLN A 15 -1.00 7.67 14.06
C GLN A 15 -1.35 6.18 14.05
N GLU A 16 -2.52 5.80 13.55
CA GLU A 16 -2.89 4.39 13.45
C GLU A 16 -2.14 3.70 12.29
N MET A 17 -1.99 4.38 11.16
CA MET A 17 -1.14 3.94 10.06
C MET A 17 0.29 3.66 10.54
N LEU A 18 0.86 4.56 11.36
CA LEU A 18 2.18 4.38 11.94
C LEU A 18 2.25 3.12 12.82
N LYS A 19 1.25 2.89 13.68
CA LYS A 19 1.18 1.66 14.49
C LYS A 19 1.16 0.39 13.64
N ILE A 20 0.48 0.41 12.49
CA ILE A 20 0.43 -0.74 11.56
C ILE A 20 1.80 -0.98 10.91
N LEU A 21 2.44 0.09 10.44
CA LEU A 21 3.78 0.02 9.82
C LEU A 21 4.84 -0.50 10.79
N GLU A 22 4.72 -0.13 12.07
CA GLU A 22 5.64 -0.51 13.14
C GLU A 22 5.28 -1.83 13.84
N ASN A 23 4.11 -2.43 13.53
CA ASN A 23 3.60 -3.60 14.24
C ASN A 23 4.47 -4.85 14.07
N ALA A 24 5.08 -5.03 12.89
CA ALA A 24 5.89 -6.20 12.60
C ALA A 24 7.03 -5.86 11.63
N PRO A 25 8.29 -6.15 11.98
CA PRO A 25 9.40 -6.03 11.05
C PRO A 25 9.25 -7.03 9.90
N PHE A 26 9.90 -6.73 8.78
CA PHE A 26 10.15 -7.74 7.75
C PHE A 26 11.24 -8.69 8.27
N HIS A 27 10.89 -9.97 8.38
CA HIS A 27 11.82 -11.00 8.85
C HIS A 27 12.64 -11.59 7.70
N GLY A 28 13.89 -11.90 8.00
CA GLY A 28 14.92 -12.34 7.07
C GLY A 28 16.22 -12.67 7.80
N LYS A 29 17.35 -12.76 7.08
CA LYS A 29 18.69 -12.81 7.69
C LYS A 29 19.00 -11.53 8.49
N ILE A 30 18.42 -10.42 8.05
CA ILE A 30 18.36 -9.15 8.77
C ILE A 30 16.88 -8.82 8.98
N SER A 31 16.52 -8.36 10.19
CA SER A 31 15.18 -7.84 10.44
C SER A 31 15.14 -6.34 10.13
N LEU A 32 14.20 -5.91 9.30
CA LEU A 32 14.09 -4.52 8.86
C LEU A 32 12.70 -3.95 9.16
N LEU A 33 12.67 -2.76 9.75
CA LEU A 33 11.43 -2.03 10.01
C LEU A 33 11.50 -0.66 9.33
N TYR A 34 10.58 -0.40 8.42
CA TYR A 34 10.43 0.92 7.80
C TYR A 34 9.40 1.72 8.58
N THR A 35 9.89 2.66 9.39
CA THR A 35 9.05 3.62 10.09
C THR A 35 8.76 4.85 9.22
N ARG A 36 7.72 5.61 9.59
CA ARG A 36 7.28 6.84 8.93
C ARG A 36 6.97 7.94 9.97
N ARG A 37 7.74 7.96 11.05
CA ARG A 37 7.61 8.96 12.13
C ARG A 37 7.86 10.39 11.63
N PRO A 38 7.27 11.40 12.29
CA PRO A 38 6.29 11.27 13.38
C PRO A 38 4.85 11.00 12.88
N ASP A 39 4.60 11.15 11.58
CA ASP A 39 3.27 11.09 10.98
C ASP A 39 3.33 10.32 9.66
N ALA A 40 2.71 9.14 9.65
CA ALA A 40 2.72 8.28 8.48
C ALA A 40 1.90 8.82 7.31
N PHE A 41 0.81 9.56 7.58
CA PHE A 41 -0.03 10.13 6.52
C PHE A 41 0.76 11.21 5.77
N ARG A 42 1.32 12.19 6.49
CA ARG A 42 2.14 13.24 5.89
C ARG A 42 3.39 12.68 5.20
N SER A 43 4.01 11.66 5.79
CA SER A 43 5.17 11.01 5.15
C SER A 43 4.79 10.32 3.83
N PHE A 44 3.61 9.73 3.74
CA PHE A 44 3.11 9.13 2.50
C PHE A 44 2.78 10.19 1.45
N GLU A 45 2.18 11.31 1.81
CA GLU A 45 1.88 12.41 0.87
C GLU A 45 3.13 12.96 0.17
N MET A 46 4.29 12.91 0.84
CA MET A 46 5.57 13.34 0.28
C MET A 46 6.21 12.34 -0.71
N GLU A 47 5.60 11.16 -0.91
CA GLU A 47 6.13 10.11 -1.81
C GLU A 47 5.78 10.33 -3.28
N GLY A 48 5.28 11.49 -3.70
CA GLY A 48 5.00 11.76 -5.11
C GLY A 48 4.34 13.10 -5.34
N GLU A 49 4.12 13.43 -6.61
CA GLU A 49 3.35 14.62 -6.98
C GLU A 49 1.87 14.45 -6.65
N ARG A 50 1.36 13.23 -6.87
CA ARG A 50 0.01 12.81 -6.48
C ARG A 50 0.11 11.47 -5.78
N VAL A 51 -0.44 11.39 -4.57
CA VAL A 51 -0.44 10.18 -3.75
C VAL A 51 -1.86 9.82 -3.36
N GLU A 52 -2.27 8.62 -3.72
CA GLU A 52 -3.52 8.01 -3.29
C GLU A 52 -3.23 7.06 -2.13
N ILE A 53 -3.74 7.36 -0.95
CA ILE A 53 -3.54 6.55 0.26
C ILE A 53 -4.86 5.85 0.59
N VAL A 54 -4.83 4.53 0.70
CA VAL A 54 -6.00 3.71 1.04
C VAL A 54 -5.85 3.09 2.41
N VAL A 55 -6.94 3.08 3.18
CA VAL A 55 -7.08 2.33 4.43
C VAL A 55 -8.24 1.34 4.32
N CYS A 56 -8.03 0.14 4.87
CA CYS A 56 -9.08 -0.85 5.07
C CYS A 56 -9.56 -0.74 6.51
N ARG A 57 -10.83 -0.41 6.72
CA ARG A 57 -11.43 -0.26 8.06
C ARG A 57 -12.22 -1.51 8.43
N ASP A 58 -12.09 -1.96 9.67
CA ASP A 58 -12.89 -3.02 10.29
C ASP A 58 -14.03 -2.39 11.11
N SER A 59 -15.27 -2.45 10.60
CA SER A 59 -16.43 -1.86 11.26
C SER A 59 -16.81 -2.54 12.57
N GLU A 60 -16.44 -3.81 12.77
CA GLU A 60 -16.74 -4.53 14.01
C GLU A 60 -15.78 -4.14 15.14
N ARG A 61 -14.53 -3.78 14.79
CA ARG A 61 -13.47 -3.47 15.76
C ARG A 61 -13.13 -1.98 15.86
N GLY A 62 -13.67 -1.15 14.97
CA GLY A 62 -13.43 0.29 14.96
C GLY A 62 -11.96 0.66 14.74
N GLN A 63 -11.24 -0.10 13.91
CA GLN A 63 -9.81 0.10 13.67
C GLN A 63 -9.45 -0.15 12.19
N ILE A 64 -8.28 0.34 11.77
CA ILE A 64 -7.72 0.09 10.44
C ILE A 64 -7.12 -1.33 10.43
N ALA A 65 -7.62 -2.21 9.56
CA ALA A 65 -7.11 -3.57 9.38
C ALA A 65 -5.86 -3.63 8.47
N GLY A 66 -5.68 -2.64 7.59
CA GLY A 66 -4.54 -2.55 6.70
C GLY A 66 -4.53 -1.25 5.90
N LEU A 67 -3.42 -0.97 5.22
CA LEU A 67 -3.20 0.24 4.44
C LEU A 67 -2.32 -0.04 3.22
N GLY A 68 -2.31 0.91 2.29
CA GLY A 68 -1.40 0.95 1.15
C GLY A 68 -1.49 2.29 0.44
N ALA A 69 -0.59 2.54 -0.50
CA ALA A 69 -0.62 3.76 -1.27
C ALA A 69 -0.10 3.57 -2.70
N CYS A 70 -0.45 4.51 -3.56
CA CYS A 70 0.08 4.67 -4.91
C CYS A 70 0.53 6.11 -5.11
N ALA A 71 1.78 6.32 -5.47
CA ALA A 71 2.31 7.64 -5.83
C ALA A 71 2.57 7.73 -7.33
N THR A 72 2.28 8.88 -7.92
CA THR A 72 2.70 9.20 -9.29
C THR A 72 4.17 9.63 -9.29
N ARG A 73 4.98 9.01 -10.13
CA ARG A 73 6.42 9.27 -10.26
C ARG A 73 6.80 9.50 -11.71
N GLN A 74 7.61 10.54 -11.95
CA GLN A 74 8.34 10.71 -13.20
C GLN A 74 9.63 9.89 -13.14
N VAL A 75 9.86 9.06 -14.14
CA VAL A 75 11.01 8.15 -14.24
C VAL A 75 11.55 8.14 -15.66
N PHE A 76 12.76 7.58 -15.84
CA PHE A 76 13.26 7.24 -17.17
C PHE A 76 13.11 5.74 -17.41
N LEU A 77 12.23 5.35 -18.33
CA LEU A 77 12.11 3.96 -18.79
C LEU A 77 12.80 3.83 -20.14
N ASN A 78 13.83 2.99 -20.21
CA ASN A 78 14.64 2.79 -21.42
C ASN A 78 15.13 4.11 -22.05
N GLY A 79 15.53 5.07 -21.20
CA GLY A 79 16.02 6.38 -21.62
C GLY A 79 14.94 7.40 -22.03
N ARG A 80 13.64 7.07 -21.90
CA ARG A 80 12.53 7.99 -22.19
C ARG A 80 11.84 8.44 -20.90
N PRO A 81 11.51 9.73 -20.75
CA PRO A 81 10.74 10.20 -19.60
C PRO A 81 9.33 9.62 -19.65
N GLU A 82 8.91 9.01 -18.54
CA GLU A 82 7.62 8.34 -18.38
C GLU A 82 7.02 8.66 -17.02
N THR A 83 5.69 8.66 -16.96
CA THR A 83 4.96 8.79 -15.69
C THR A 83 4.37 7.45 -15.29
N ILE A 84 4.70 6.97 -14.10
CA ILE A 84 4.27 5.64 -13.61
C ILE A 84 3.63 5.73 -12.23
N GLY A 85 2.88 4.68 -11.86
CA GLY A 85 2.38 4.48 -10.51
C GLY A 85 3.38 3.68 -9.68
N TYR A 86 3.78 4.20 -8.53
CA TYR A 86 4.58 3.48 -7.54
C TYR A 86 3.69 3.04 -6.38
N LEU A 87 3.50 1.74 -6.23
CA LEU A 87 2.76 1.12 -5.14
C LEU A 87 3.71 0.91 -3.96
N PHE A 88 3.32 1.40 -2.78
CA PHE A 88 4.15 1.32 -1.57
C PHE A 88 3.31 1.25 -0.29
N GLY A 89 3.98 1.02 0.84
CA GLY A 89 3.33 1.05 2.16
C GLY A 89 2.35 -0.09 2.45
N LEU A 90 2.22 -1.06 1.55
CA LEU A 90 1.22 -2.12 1.63
C LEU A 90 1.42 -3.01 2.87
N ARG A 91 0.53 -2.88 3.85
CA ARG A 91 0.55 -3.63 5.11
C ARG A 91 -0.86 -4.00 5.55
N VAL A 92 -0.97 -5.18 6.15
CA VAL A 92 -2.18 -5.67 6.81
C VAL A 92 -1.76 -6.12 8.20
N ARG A 93 -2.53 -5.76 9.25
CA ARG A 93 -2.19 -6.21 10.61
C ARG A 93 -2.18 -7.74 10.64
N GLN A 94 -1.25 -8.29 11.43
CA GLN A 94 -0.98 -9.73 11.44
C GLN A 94 -2.22 -10.57 11.77
N GLU A 95 -3.09 -10.05 12.63
CA GLU A 95 -4.37 -10.67 13.02
C GLU A 95 -5.37 -10.86 11.87
N TYR A 96 -5.25 -10.08 10.77
CA TYR A 96 -6.09 -10.19 9.57
C TYR A 96 -5.38 -10.87 8.38
N ALA A 97 -4.05 -10.75 8.28
CA ALA A 97 -3.26 -11.04 7.07
C ALA A 97 -3.34 -12.49 6.52
N LYS A 98 -3.80 -13.45 7.32
CA LYS A 98 -4.03 -14.85 6.92
C LYS A 98 -5.51 -15.27 6.92
N LYS A 99 -6.40 -14.41 7.42
CA LYS A 99 -7.83 -14.72 7.60
C LYS A 99 -8.71 -14.11 6.52
N TYR A 100 -8.28 -12.99 5.94
CA TYR A 100 -9.09 -12.21 5.00
C TYR A 100 -8.27 -11.77 3.78
N PRO A 101 -8.85 -11.74 2.57
CA PRO A 101 -8.16 -11.35 1.33
C PRO A 101 -8.07 -9.82 1.16
N LEU A 102 -7.66 -9.10 2.23
CA LEU A 102 -7.69 -7.63 2.25
C LEU A 102 -6.72 -6.99 1.26
N LEU A 103 -5.59 -7.63 1.00
CA LEU A 103 -4.57 -7.08 0.10
C LEU A 103 -5.07 -6.98 -1.34
N HIS A 104 -5.73 -8.03 -1.86
CA HIS A 104 -6.30 -8.02 -3.21
C HIS A 104 -7.37 -6.94 -3.37
N ARG A 105 -8.25 -6.79 -2.37
CA ARG A 105 -9.29 -5.75 -2.37
C ARG A 105 -8.70 -4.33 -2.31
N GLY A 106 -7.60 -4.14 -1.57
CA GLY A 106 -6.88 -2.87 -1.54
C GLY A 106 -6.30 -2.48 -2.90
N TYR A 107 -5.71 -3.43 -3.64
CA TYR A 107 -5.26 -3.17 -5.01
C TYR A 107 -6.41 -2.84 -5.95
N ALA A 108 -7.54 -3.55 -5.85
CA ALA A 108 -8.73 -3.24 -6.65
C ALA A 108 -9.22 -1.82 -6.38
N TYR A 109 -9.19 -1.37 -5.11
CA TYR A 109 -9.51 0.01 -4.76
C TYR A 109 -8.56 1.01 -5.43
N LEU A 110 -7.24 0.82 -5.30
CA LEU A 110 -6.24 1.71 -5.93
C LEU A 110 -6.37 1.75 -7.46
N ARG A 111 -6.65 0.61 -8.09
CA ARG A 111 -6.92 0.53 -9.53
C ARG A 111 -8.16 1.34 -9.91
N ASN A 112 -9.23 1.22 -9.13
CA ASN A 112 -10.47 1.96 -9.36
C ASN A 112 -10.30 3.47 -9.12
N ALA A 113 -9.50 3.88 -8.12
CA ALA A 113 -9.18 5.28 -7.87
C ALA A 113 -8.41 5.92 -9.04
N ALA A 114 -7.61 5.14 -9.76
CA ALA A 114 -6.87 5.58 -10.94
C ALA A 114 -7.66 5.49 -12.26
N LYS A 115 -8.94 5.08 -12.25
CA LYS A 115 -9.70 4.78 -13.49
C LYS A 115 -9.84 5.97 -14.44
N ASP A 116 -9.92 7.19 -13.90
CA ASP A 116 -10.14 8.41 -14.68
C ASP A 116 -8.83 8.98 -15.25
N ALA A 117 -7.68 8.47 -14.79
CA ALA A 117 -6.35 8.83 -15.26
C ALA A 117 -5.40 7.62 -15.13
N PRO A 118 -5.60 6.56 -15.95
CA PRO A 118 -4.81 5.34 -15.84
C PRO A 118 -3.36 5.60 -16.25
N LEU A 119 -2.43 5.02 -15.49
CA LEU A 119 -1.00 5.09 -15.80
C LEU A 119 -0.56 3.86 -16.61
N PRO A 120 0.44 4.00 -17.50
CA PRO A 120 0.88 2.91 -18.37
C PRO A 120 1.51 1.74 -17.61
N LEU A 121 2.06 2.00 -16.42
CA LEU A 121 2.75 1.00 -15.61
C LEU A 121 2.57 1.29 -14.12
N TYR A 122 2.49 0.21 -13.34
CA TYR A 122 2.57 0.23 -11.88
C TYR A 122 3.71 -0.66 -11.40
N VAL A 123 4.55 -0.13 -10.52
CA VAL A 123 5.69 -0.86 -9.95
C VAL A 123 5.59 -0.90 -8.42
N THR A 124 6.13 -1.94 -7.82
CA THR A 124 6.27 -2.08 -6.36
C THR A 124 7.63 -2.70 -6.07
N THR A 125 8.16 -2.44 -4.88
CA THR A 125 9.36 -3.13 -4.39
C THR A 125 8.97 -4.14 -3.31
N ILE A 126 9.57 -5.31 -3.35
CA ILE A 126 9.37 -6.37 -2.36
C ILE A 126 10.75 -6.87 -1.96
N LEU A 127 11.02 -6.92 -0.65
CA LEU A 127 12.25 -7.52 -0.14
C LEU A 127 12.39 -8.97 -0.62
N GLU A 128 13.58 -9.35 -1.08
CA GLU A 128 13.86 -10.68 -1.63
C GLU A 128 13.56 -11.81 -0.61
N GLU A 129 13.74 -11.55 0.67
CA GLU A 129 13.47 -12.54 1.72
C GLU A 129 11.99 -12.60 2.12
N ASN A 130 11.15 -11.66 1.66
CA ASN A 130 9.71 -11.65 1.92
C ASN A 130 8.96 -12.61 0.98
N ARG A 131 9.19 -13.92 1.18
CA ARG A 131 8.60 -15.00 0.37
C ARG A 131 7.07 -14.96 0.33
N SER A 132 6.42 -14.57 1.44
CA SER A 132 4.97 -14.45 1.50
C SER A 132 4.42 -13.35 0.58
N ALA A 133 5.15 -12.27 0.35
CA ALA A 133 4.73 -11.22 -0.57
C ALA A 133 4.98 -11.63 -2.04
N GLN A 134 6.03 -12.41 -2.30
CA GLN A 134 6.35 -12.88 -3.65
C GLN A 134 5.33 -13.86 -4.21
N THR A 135 4.78 -14.74 -3.38
CA THR A 135 3.71 -15.65 -3.83
C THR A 135 2.38 -14.94 -4.07
N ARG A 136 2.28 -13.67 -3.67
CA ARG A 136 1.13 -12.78 -3.87
C ARG A 136 1.38 -11.75 -4.98
N ARG A 137 2.38 -11.99 -5.84
CA ARG A 137 2.64 -11.20 -7.05
C ARG A 137 1.40 -11.20 -7.94
N PHE A 138 0.88 -10.02 -8.27
CA PHE A 138 -0.05 -9.91 -9.40
C PHE A 138 0.77 -10.03 -10.68
N ALA A 139 0.41 -11.00 -11.51
CA ALA A 139 0.75 -10.98 -12.92
C ALA A 139 0.10 -9.73 -13.51
N THR A 140 0.92 -8.85 -14.11
CA THR A 140 0.43 -7.85 -15.04
C THR A 140 -0.33 -8.59 -16.12
N SER A 141 -1.66 -8.38 -16.18
CA SER A 141 -2.41 -8.66 -17.40
C SER A 141 -1.79 -7.80 -18.47
N THR A 142 -0.96 -8.39 -19.32
CA THR A 142 -0.69 -7.89 -20.65
C THR A 142 -2.04 -7.69 -21.32
N ALA A 143 -2.35 -6.44 -21.67
CA ALA A 143 -3.27 -6.17 -22.76
C ALA A 143 -2.64 -6.68 -24.07
#